data_AF-A0A960ST00-F1
#
_entry.id   AF-A0A960ST00-F1
#
_cell.length_a   1.000
_cell.length_b   1.000
_cell.length_c   1.000
_cell.angle_alpha   90.00
_cell.angle_beta   90.00
_cell.angle_gamma   90.00
#
_symmetry.space_group_name_H-M   'P 1'
#
loop_
_entity.id
_entity.type
_entity.pdbx_description
1 polymer ?
#
loop_
_entity_poly.entity_id
_entity_poly.type
_entity_poly.pdbx_seq_one_letter_code
_entity_poly.pdbx_strand_id
1 'polypeptide(L)' 'SCPELDILVDLARAEPACLGARLTGGGFGGATLNLVQADQAETFRASVGRAYESRTGHPLESWVCDVVDGAA' A
#
# COMPACT_ATOMS: atom_id res chain seq x y z
N SER A 1 14.02 -4.22 -5.05
CA SER A 1 12.62 -4.59 -4.77
C SER A 1 12.57 -6.06 -4.37
N CYS A 2 11.44 -6.55 -3.86
CA CYS A 2 11.17 -7.98 -3.66
C CYS A 2 9.79 -8.33 -4.25
N PRO A 3 9.51 -9.62 -4.56
CA PRO A 3 8.26 -10.01 -5.21
C PRO A 3 7.01 -9.54 -4.47
N GLU A 4 7.04 -9.52 -3.14
CA GLU A 4 5.95 -9.08 -2.29
C GLU A 4 5.60 -7.61 -2.53
N LEU A 5 6.61 -6.74 -2.60
CA LEU A 5 6.41 -5.31 -2.84
C LEU A 5 5.98 -5.02 -4.26
N ASP A 6 6.49 -5.78 -5.23
CA ASP A 6 6.07 -5.67 -6.62
C ASP A 6 4.59 -6.06 -6.76
N ILE A 7 4.16 -7.16 -6.12
CA ILE A 7 2.75 -7.55 -6.03
C ILE A 7 1.91 -6.46 -5.37
N LEU A 8 2.37 -5.88 -4.27
CA LEU A 8 1.62 -4.86 -3.54
C LEU A 8 1.43 -3.58 -4.35
N VAL A 9 2.47 -3.15 -5.09
CA VAL A 9 2.38 -2.00 -6.01
C VAL A 9 1.43 -2.29 -7.16
N ASP A 10 1.48 -3.49 -7.75
CA ASP A 10 0.61 -3.86 -8.86
C ASP A 10 -0.86 -3.94 -8.43
N LEU A 11 -1.13 -4.54 -7.27
CA LEU A 11 -2.48 -4.57 -6.68
C LEU A 11 -3.00 -3.16 -6.39
N ALA A 12 -2.18 -2.29 -5.81
CA ALA A 12 -2.56 -0.91 -5.55
C ALA A 12 -2.92 -0.17 -6.85
N ARG A 13 -2.10 -0.30 -7.91
CA ARG A 13 -2.34 0.36 -9.21
C ARG A 13 -3.57 -0.16 -9.96
N ALA A 14 -4.01 -1.38 -9.67
CA ALA A 14 -5.22 -1.94 -10.26
C ALA A 14 -6.51 -1.36 -9.65
N GLU A 15 -6.44 -0.76 -8.47
CA GLU A 15 -7.59 -0.14 -7.81
C GLU A 15 -7.90 1.24 -8.42
N PRO A 16 -9.15 1.50 -8.85
CA PRO A 16 -9.53 2.78 -9.45
C PRO A 16 -9.31 4.01 -8.55
N ALA A 17 -9.37 3.81 -7.23
CA ALA A 17 -9.14 4.86 -6.24
C ALA A 17 -7.65 5.24 -6.09
N CYS A 18 -6.72 4.44 -6.62
CA CYS A 18 -5.29 4.68 -6.52
C CYS A 18 -4.79 5.63 -7.61
N LEU A 19 -4.22 6.76 -7.18
CA LEU A 19 -3.60 7.75 -8.06
C LEU A 19 -2.12 7.45 -8.32
N GLY A 20 -1.49 6.66 -7.45
CA GLY A 20 -0.11 6.22 -7.61
C GLY A 20 0.36 5.36 -6.44
N ALA A 21 1.29 4.45 -6.73
CA ALA A 21 1.88 3.53 -5.76
C ALA A 21 3.36 3.33 -6.03
N ARG A 22 4.16 3.27 -4.96
CA ARG A 22 5.62 3.13 -5.01
C ARG A 22 6.16 2.53 -3.71
N LEU A 23 7.28 1.81 -3.81
CA LEU A 23 8.14 1.46 -2.67
C LEU A 23 8.58 2.69 -1.87
N THR A 24 8.48 2.63 -0.53
CA THR A 24 9.11 3.60 0.38
C THR A 24 10.18 2.92 1.25
N GLY A 25 11.28 3.64 1.55
CA GLY A 25 12.44 3.11 2.27
C GLY A 25 13.52 2.49 1.38
N GLY A 26 14.38 1.65 1.96
CA GLY A 26 15.57 1.08 1.30
C GLY A 26 15.31 -0.11 0.37
N GLY A 27 14.13 -0.73 0.43
CA GLY A 27 13.76 -1.92 -0.35
C GLY A 27 14.17 -3.25 0.31
N PHE A 28 14.06 -4.34 -0.47
CA PHE A 28 14.24 -5.75 -0.02
C PHE A 28 13.24 -6.19 1.07
N GLY A 29 12.04 -5.64 1.00
CA GLY A 29 11.00 -5.71 2.02
C GLY A 29 10.56 -4.31 2.44
N GLY A 30 9.69 -4.21 3.43
CA GLY A 30 9.22 -2.94 3.99
C GLY A 30 7.82 -2.57 3.54
N ALA A 31 7.66 -1.33 3.05
CA ALA A 31 6.35 -0.76 2.80
C ALA A 31 6.23 -0.09 1.42
N THR A 32 4.99 0.10 0.98
CA THR A 32 4.63 0.93 -0.17
C THR A 32 3.88 2.16 0.31
N LEU A 33 4.14 3.30 -0.33
CA LEU A 33 3.32 4.51 -0.18
C LEU A 33 2.34 4.58 -1.37
N ASN A 34 1.05 4.73 -1.05
CA ASN A 34 -0.03 4.75 -2.01
C ASN A 34 -0.81 6.06 -1.86
N LEU A 35 -0.95 6.81 -2.95
CA LEU A 35 -1.80 7.99 -3.02
C LEU A 35 -3.19 7.54 -3.47
N VAL A 36 -4.20 7.78 -2.66
CA VAL A 36 -5.57 7.26 -2.84
C VAL A 36 -6.58 8.37 -2.63
N GLN A 37 -7.72 8.31 -3.33
CA GLN A 37 -8.87 9.17 -3.04
C GLN A 37 -9.33 8.99 -1.59
N ALA A 38 -9.45 10.09 -0.84
CA ALA A 38 -9.62 10.05 0.61
C ALA A 38 -10.91 9.34 1.07
N ASP A 39 -12.00 9.53 0.34
CA ASP A 39 -13.30 8.90 0.58
C ASP A 39 -13.32 7.39 0.31
N GLN A 40 -12.30 6.88 -0.41
CA GLN A 40 -12.17 5.48 -0.80
C GLN A 40 -11.05 4.75 -0.06
N ALA A 41 -10.34 5.42 0.86
CA ALA A 41 -9.13 4.90 1.49
C ALA A 41 -9.36 3.58 2.26
N GLU A 42 -10.45 3.47 3.02
CA GLU A 42 -10.75 2.25 3.78
C GLU A 42 -11.14 1.08 2.87
N THR A 43 -11.94 1.34 1.84
CA THR A 43 -12.31 0.32 0.84
C THR A 43 -11.09 -0.17 0.07
N PHE A 44 -10.21 0.75 -0.33
CA PHE A 44 -8.92 0.44 -0.95
C PHE A 44 -8.07 -0.45 -0.05
N ARG A 45 -7.88 -0.08 1.23
CA ARG A 45 -7.11 -0.87 2.21
C ARG A 45 -7.65 -2.29 2.34
N ALA A 46 -8.96 -2.44 2.49
CA ALA A 46 -9.59 -3.74 2.62
C ALA A 46 -9.45 -4.60 1.35
N SER A 47 -9.58 -3.99 0.16
CA SER A 47 -9.45 -4.69 -1.12
C SER A 47 -8.02 -5.17 -1.36
N VAL A 48 -7.05 -4.27 -1.26
CA VAL A 48 -5.63 -4.57 -1.44
C VAL A 48 -5.15 -5.56 -0.40
N GLY A 49 -5.57 -5.43 0.86
CA GLY A 49 -5.20 -6.37 1.93
C GLY A 49 -5.63 -7.81 1.63
N ARG A 50 -6.89 -8.02 1.24
CA ARG A 50 -7.39 -9.35 0.84
C ARG A 50 -6.66 -9.91 -0.37
N ALA A 51 -6.45 -9.08 -1.39
CA ALA A 51 -5.78 -9.51 -2.61
C ALA A 51 -4.30 -9.87 -2.36
N TYR A 52 -3.62 -9.09 -1.51
CA TYR A 52 -2.24 -9.34 -1.14
C TYR A 52 -2.09 -10.65 -0.35
N GLU A 53 -2.93 -10.86 0.67
CA GLU A 53 -2.91 -12.09 1.47
C GLU A 53 -3.22 -13.32 0.60
N SER A 54 -4.20 -13.21 -0.30
CA SER A 54 -4.50 -14.29 -1.25
C SER A 54 -3.34 -14.64 -2.19
N ARG A 55 -2.45 -13.68 -2.51
CA ARG A 55 -1.38 -13.85 -3.49
C ARG A 55 -0.04 -14.25 -2.85
N THR A 56 0.18 -13.84 -1.61
CA THR A 56 1.46 -14.03 -0.90
C THR A 56 1.35 -15.02 0.26
N GLY A 57 0.15 -15.27 0.78
CA GLY A 57 -0.06 -16.03 2.01
C GLY A 57 0.29 -15.26 3.29
N HIS A 58 0.59 -13.95 3.18
CA HIS A 58 0.96 -13.09 4.29
C HIS A 58 -0.09 -12.01 4.52
N PRO A 59 -0.49 -11.74 5.78
CA PRO A 59 -1.38 -10.63 6.07
C PRO A 59 -0.70 -9.29 5.74
N LEU A 60 -1.47 -8.33 5.25
CA LEU A 60 -1.00 -6.97 5.01
C LEU A 60 -1.39 -6.06 6.18
N GLU A 61 -0.39 -5.48 6.83
CA GLU A 61 -0.61 -4.34 7.72
C GLU A 61 -0.59 -3.05 6.89
N SER A 62 -1.59 -2.17 7.12
CA SER A 62 -1.70 -0.90 6.40
C SER A 62 -2.27 0.18 7.32
N TRP A 63 -1.97 1.44 7.01
CA TRP A 63 -2.46 2.61 7.75
C TRP A 63 -2.85 3.71 6.78
N VAL A 64 -3.86 4.52 7.16
CA VAL A 64 -4.05 5.86 6.59
C VAL A 64 -3.20 6.80 7.43
N CYS A 65 -2.34 7.57 6.77
CA CYS A 65 -1.41 8.47 7.44
C CYS A 65 -1.61 9.91 6.94
N ASP A 66 -1.47 10.86 7.86
CA ASP A 66 -1.43 12.28 7.55
C ASP A 66 0.02 12.80 7.58
N VAL A 67 0.27 13.87 6.83
CA VAL A 67 1.55 14.61 6.92
C VAL A 67 1.53 15.44 8.20
N VAL A 68 2.55 15.26 9.04
CA VAL A 68 2.69 15.93 10.33
C VAL A 68 4.06 16.60 10.46
N ASP A 69 4.18 17.53 11.40
CA ASP A 69 5.45 18.18 11.72
C ASP A 69 6.47 17.20 12.32
N GLY A 70 7.75 17.54 12.16
CA GLY A 70 8.88 16.79 12.73
C GLY A 70 9.04 17.02 14.24
N ALA A 71 9.88 16.18 14.87
CA ALA A 71 10.24 16.37 16.27
C ALA A 71 10.96 17.71 16.48
N ALA A 72 10.65 18.38 17.60
CA ALA A 72 11.26 19.65 18.02
C ALA A 72 12.61 19.43 18.74
#